data_AF-A0A3P7FKB7-F1
#
_entry.id   AF-A0A3P7FKB7-F1
#
_cell.length_a   1.000
_cell.length_b   1.000
_cell.length_c   1.000
_cell.angle_alpha   90.00
_cell.angle_beta   90.00
_cell.angle_gamma   90.00
#
_symmetry.space_group_name_H-M   'P 1'
#
loop_
_entity.id
_entity.type
_entity.pdbx_description
1 polymer ?
#
loop_
_entity_poly.entity_id
_entity_poly.type
_entity_poly.pdbx_seq_one_letter_code
_entity_poly.pdbx_strand_id
1 'polypeptide(L)'
;MTRWCMVGFLPVALYFLVPVLIHFFPWCLQYMFFLNFVRIPFQNFTNLTHYGINSAGRNFYLRGENGLRLGCWHILPSELAMNYRYSILNAREMELLMAAANNSVIVYLHGNSFDRSQSTRCGLYNLLANMGFHVLALDYRGYGDSNGSPSENGLIEDAKEIFRYARSHSGSNDIYLWGHSMGTAIATAAAMEFSEKGLPPAGLILESPFNNLSDVVTHHPYAIPFRWLPWFKNMVLESLDRSGLDMNTDYRITKVDCPILILHAEDDHIIPLQLARKLRDSAVAAKRDVTLKEFDASRNFHHKFIYLAEELPRILRRFMEKCTMKAKKALK
;
A
#
# COMPACT_ATOMS: atom_id res chain seq x y z
N MET A 1 12.34 -1.00 49.91
CA MET A 1 12.76 -1.91 48.80
C MET A 1 11.59 -2.56 48.04
N THR A 2 10.33 -2.17 48.28
CA THR A 2 9.15 -2.82 47.67
C THR A 2 8.54 -2.05 46.48
N ARG A 3 8.82 -0.75 46.33
CA ARG A 3 8.24 0.08 45.24
C ARG A 3 8.91 -0.09 43.87
N TRP A 4 10.18 -0.49 43.82
CA TRP A 4 10.90 -0.68 42.55
C TRP A 4 10.65 -2.06 41.91
N CYS A 5 10.31 -3.08 42.70
CA CYS A 5 10.02 -4.42 42.16
C CYS A 5 8.71 -4.48 41.36
N MET A 6 7.70 -3.66 41.72
CA MET A 6 6.42 -3.66 40.99
C MET A 6 6.51 -2.94 39.63
N VAL A 7 7.40 -1.96 39.48
CA VAL A 7 7.55 -1.20 38.23
C VAL A 7 8.27 -2.00 37.14
N GLY A 8 9.16 -2.94 37.53
CA GLY A 8 9.83 -3.84 36.59
C GLY A 8 9.01 -5.07 36.17
N PHE A 9 8.07 -5.53 37.01
CA PHE A 9 7.31 -6.76 36.74
C PHE A 9 6.20 -6.56 35.69
N LEU A 10 5.58 -5.38 35.65
CA LEU A 10 4.43 -5.13 34.76
C LEU A 10 4.79 -5.19 33.26
N PRO A 11 5.88 -4.56 32.77
CA PRO A 11 6.25 -4.65 31.36
C PRO A 11 6.63 -6.07 30.95
N VAL A 12 7.30 -6.82 31.84
CA VAL A 12 7.70 -8.21 31.61
C VAL A 12 6.46 -9.12 31.57
N ALA A 13 5.53 -8.98 32.52
CA ALA A 13 4.28 -9.74 32.51
C ALA A 13 3.47 -9.45 31.24
N LEU A 14 3.32 -8.17 30.86
CA LEU A 14 2.66 -7.78 29.61
C LEU A 14 3.34 -8.39 28.38
N TYR A 15 4.67 -8.43 28.34
CA TYR A 15 5.44 -9.02 27.24
C TYR A 15 5.13 -10.52 27.05
N PHE A 16 5.01 -11.28 28.13
CA PHE A 16 4.66 -12.70 28.09
C PHE A 16 3.15 -12.97 27.91
N LEU A 17 2.29 -12.00 28.24
CA LEU A 17 0.84 -12.10 28.03
C LEU A 17 0.45 -11.91 26.56
N VAL A 18 1.23 -11.18 25.76
CA VAL A 18 0.88 -10.92 24.34
C VAL A 18 0.72 -12.21 23.52
N PRO A 19 1.64 -13.18 23.52
CA PRO A 19 1.44 -14.45 22.81
C PRO A 19 0.19 -15.21 23.29
N VAL A 20 -0.10 -15.18 24.59
CA VAL A 20 -1.29 -15.81 25.18
C VAL A 20 -2.56 -15.12 24.69
N LEU A 21 -2.59 -13.78 24.69
CA LEU A 21 -3.72 -13.00 24.17
C LEU A 21 -3.92 -13.25 22.66
N ILE A 22 -2.85 -13.31 21.87
CA ILE A 22 -2.92 -13.62 20.44
C ILE A 22 -3.44 -15.04 20.18
N HIS A 23 -3.10 -16.00 21.06
CA HIS A 23 -3.55 -17.38 20.93
C HIS A 23 -5.06 -17.52 21.20
N PHE A 24 -5.57 -16.89 22.26
CA PHE A 24 -6.99 -16.97 22.65
C PHE A 24 -7.89 -15.97 21.92
N PHE A 25 -7.34 -14.82 21.50
CA PHE A 25 -8.06 -13.72 20.87
C PHE A 25 -7.37 -13.29 19.55
N PRO A 26 -7.30 -14.17 18.54
CA PRO A 26 -6.55 -13.91 17.31
C PRO A 26 -7.08 -12.68 16.54
N TRP A 27 -8.34 -12.30 16.71
CA TRP A 27 -8.88 -11.07 16.11
C TRP A 27 -8.18 -9.79 16.59
N CYS A 28 -7.55 -9.81 17.78
CA CYS A 28 -6.72 -8.70 18.23
C CYS A 28 -5.54 -8.44 17.28
N LEU A 29 -5.08 -9.46 16.54
CA LEU A 29 -4.06 -9.28 15.51
C LEU A 29 -4.52 -8.33 14.40
N GLN A 30 -5.81 -8.34 14.02
CA GLN A 30 -6.33 -7.38 13.03
C GLN A 30 -6.20 -5.95 13.54
N TYR A 31 -6.64 -5.70 14.78
CA TYR A 31 -6.50 -4.39 15.39
C TYR A 31 -5.04 -3.94 15.50
N MET A 32 -4.15 -4.84 15.95
CA MET A 32 -2.72 -4.55 16.09
C MET A 32 -2.00 -4.37 14.75
N PHE A 33 -2.40 -5.09 13.71
CA PHE A 33 -1.76 -5.03 12.40
C PHE A 33 -2.22 -3.80 11.62
N PHE A 34 -3.53 -3.57 11.55
CA PHE A 34 -4.11 -2.44 10.82
C PHE A 34 -3.83 -1.10 11.50
N LEU A 35 -3.86 -1.04 12.84
CA LEU A 35 -3.68 0.21 13.58
C LEU A 35 -4.61 1.32 13.09
N ASN A 36 -5.80 0.98 12.60
CA ASN A 36 -6.74 1.95 12.01
C ASN A 36 -7.33 2.91 13.07
N PHE A 37 -7.17 2.60 14.35
CA PHE A 37 -7.47 3.50 15.46
C PHE A 37 -6.42 4.61 15.64
N VAL A 38 -5.20 4.44 15.10
CA VAL A 38 -4.15 5.47 15.08
C VAL A 38 -4.46 6.45 13.97
N ARG A 39 -5.21 7.50 14.29
CA ARG A 39 -5.66 8.54 13.36
C ARG A 39 -5.47 9.92 13.95
N ILE A 40 -5.34 10.93 13.08
CA ILE A 40 -5.35 12.33 13.51
C ILE A 40 -6.82 12.76 13.69
N PRO A 41 -7.22 13.34 14.83
CA PRO A 41 -8.60 13.81 15.01
C PRO A 41 -8.87 15.08 14.19
N PHE A 42 -10.15 15.38 13.97
CA PHE A 42 -10.64 16.63 13.36
C PHE A 42 -10.08 16.96 11.97
N GLN A 43 -9.85 15.94 11.14
CA GLN A 43 -9.37 16.12 9.77
C GLN A 43 -10.46 16.68 8.85
N ASN A 44 -10.07 17.60 7.96
CA ASN A 44 -10.90 18.04 6.85
C ASN A 44 -10.29 17.56 5.54
N PHE A 45 -10.68 16.39 5.05
CA PHE A 45 -10.13 15.81 3.82
C PHE A 45 -10.49 16.56 2.54
N THR A 46 -11.38 17.56 2.58
CA THR A 46 -11.72 18.37 1.40
C THR A 46 -10.67 19.42 1.06
N ASN A 47 -9.86 19.83 2.04
CA ASN A 47 -8.81 20.82 1.85
C ASN A 47 -7.45 20.15 1.61
N LEU A 48 -7.20 19.67 0.39
CA LEU A 48 -5.97 18.94 0.04
C LEU A 48 -4.70 19.78 0.26
N THR A 49 -4.76 21.10 0.02
CA THR A 49 -3.60 22.01 0.19
C THR A 49 -3.18 22.14 1.65
N HIS A 50 -4.10 21.97 2.61
CA HIS A 50 -3.78 21.89 4.04
C HIS A 50 -2.80 20.77 4.37
N TYR A 51 -2.84 19.67 3.61
CA TYR A 51 -1.95 18.52 3.78
C TYR A 51 -0.72 18.56 2.88
N GLY A 52 -0.43 19.71 2.27
CA GLY A 52 0.74 19.92 1.42
C GLY A 52 0.61 19.39 0.00
N ILE A 53 -0.60 19.10 -0.50
CA ILE A 53 -0.80 18.78 -1.91
C ILE A 53 -0.72 20.06 -2.74
N ASN A 54 0.21 20.09 -3.70
CA ASN A 54 0.52 21.27 -4.50
C ASN A 54 -0.33 21.36 -5.78
N SER A 55 -0.78 20.20 -6.29
CA SER A 55 -1.60 20.11 -7.50
C SER A 55 -3.09 20.23 -7.18
N ALA A 56 -3.87 20.66 -8.17
CA ALA A 56 -5.32 20.69 -8.07
C ALA A 56 -5.86 19.26 -7.89
N GLY A 57 -6.84 19.11 -7.02
CA GLY A 57 -7.44 17.82 -6.73
C GLY A 57 -8.77 17.94 -6.03
N ARG A 58 -9.46 16.82 -5.88
CA ARG A 58 -10.73 16.73 -5.17
C ARG A 58 -10.73 15.61 -4.15
N ASN A 59 -11.53 15.81 -3.12
CA ASN A 59 -12.01 14.73 -2.27
C ASN A 59 -13.31 14.17 -2.82
N PHE A 60 -13.45 12.85 -2.88
CA PHE A 60 -14.66 12.18 -3.32
C PHE A 60 -14.87 10.87 -2.55
N TYR A 61 -16.00 10.22 -2.80
CA TYR A 61 -16.35 8.99 -2.10
C TYR A 61 -16.80 7.92 -3.09
N LEU A 62 -16.20 6.74 -2.99
CA LEU A 62 -16.71 5.54 -3.63
C LEU A 62 -17.77 4.91 -2.74
N ARG A 63 -18.85 4.41 -3.35
CA ARG A 63 -19.93 3.71 -2.65
C ARG A 63 -19.87 2.25 -3.02
N GLY A 64 -19.52 1.41 -2.05
CA GLY A 64 -19.54 -0.03 -2.19
C GLY A 64 -20.88 -0.63 -1.74
N GLU A 65 -20.93 -1.96 -1.73
CA GLU A 65 -22.06 -2.71 -1.20
C GLU A 65 -22.32 -2.41 0.29
N ASN A 66 -23.55 -2.66 0.76
CA ASN A 66 -23.94 -2.55 2.17
C ASN A 66 -23.67 -1.19 2.84
N GLY A 67 -23.74 -0.10 2.07
CA GLY A 67 -23.54 1.25 2.59
C GLY A 67 -22.08 1.61 2.87
N LEU A 68 -21.13 0.81 2.38
CA LEU A 68 -19.72 1.13 2.42
C LEU A 68 -19.44 2.45 1.68
N ARG A 69 -18.67 3.33 2.32
CA ARG A 69 -18.25 4.63 1.82
C ARG A 69 -16.74 4.75 2.01
N LEU A 70 -16.00 4.77 0.92
CA LEU A 70 -14.54 4.92 0.92
C LEU A 70 -14.16 6.34 0.56
N GLY A 71 -13.48 7.04 1.46
CA GLY A 71 -12.90 8.35 1.21
C GLY A 71 -11.69 8.26 0.29
N CYS A 72 -11.70 9.08 -0.76
CA CYS A 72 -10.68 9.06 -1.80
C CYS A 72 -10.25 10.48 -2.18
N TRP A 73 -9.01 10.60 -2.63
CA TRP A 73 -8.49 11.78 -3.30
C TRP A 73 -8.20 11.48 -4.76
N HIS A 74 -8.48 12.46 -5.62
CA HIS A 74 -8.05 12.49 -7.01
C HIS A 74 -7.23 13.75 -7.23
N ILE A 75 -5.94 13.58 -7.50
CA ILE A 75 -4.97 14.65 -7.70
C ILE A 75 -4.59 14.67 -9.18
N LEU A 76 -4.62 15.85 -9.81
CA LEU A 76 -4.28 16.02 -11.21
C LEU A 76 -2.76 16.02 -11.43
N PRO A 77 -2.29 15.66 -12.63
CA PRO A 77 -0.97 16.03 -13.12
C PRO A 77 -0.71 17.53 -12.91
N SER A 78 0.48 17.89 -12.41
CA SER A 78 0.79 19.28 -12.05
C SER A 78 0.67 20.24 -13.23
N GLU A 79 1.06 19.81 -14.44
CA GLU A 79 0.92 20.61 -15.67
C GLU A 79 -0.55 20.88 -16.01
N LEU A 80 -1.44 19.89 -15.87
CA LEU A 80 -2.87 20.09 -16.07
C LEU A 80 -3.47 21.00 -15.00
N ALA A 81 -3.07 20.83 -13.74
CA ALA A 81 -3.55 21.62 -12.63
C ALA A 81 -3.26 23.12 -12.77
N MET A 82 -2.16 23.51 -13.44
CA MET A 82 -1.85 24.92 -13.68
C MET A 82 -2.96 25.67 -14.43
N ASN A 83 -3.68 24.99 -15.31
CA ASN A 83 -4.79 25.57 -16.07
C ASN A 83 -6.06 25.81 -15.22
N TYR A 84 -6.14 25.20 -14.04
CA TYR A 84 -7.32 25.20 -13.18
C TYR A 84 -7.03 25.71 -11.76
N ARG A 85 -5.90 26.39 -11.55
CA ARG A 85 -5.43 26.84 -10.23
C ARG A 85 -6.46 27.67 -9.44
N TYR A 86 -7.39 28.31 -10.14
CA TYR A 86 -8.44 29.15 -9.54
C TYR A 86 -9.87 28.63 -9.80
N SER A 87 -10.00 27.41 -10.34
CA SER A 87 -11.29 26.81 -10.71
C SER A 87 -11.62 25.64 -9.77
N ILE A 88 -12.85 25.61 -9.27
CA ILE A 88 -13.37 24.43 -8.56
C ILE A 88 -13.86 23.45 -9.62
N LEU A 89 -13.07 22.41 -9.89
CA LEU A 89 -13.45 21.36 -10.82
C LEU A 89 -14.50 20.44 -10.19
N ASN A 90 -15.62 20.25 -10.88
CA ASN A 90 -16.63 19.28 -10.48
C ASN A 90 -16.20 17.85 -10.81
N ALA A 91 -16.99 16.89 -10.35
CA ALA A 91 -16.65 15.47 -10.50
C ALA A 91 -16.44 15.04 -11.95
N ARG A 92 -17.34 15.47 -12.83
CA ARG A 92 -17.33 15.12 -14.25
C ARG A 92 -16.13 15.75 -14.96
N GLU A 93 -15.77 16.98 -14.62
CA GLU A 93 -14.60 17.65 -15.21
C GLU A 93 -13.31 16.91 -14.85
N MET A 94 -13.16 16.52 -13.58
CA MET A 94 -12.01 15.73 -13.13
C MET A 94 -11.93 14.37 -13.85
N GLU A 95 -13.06 13.69 -14.05
CA GLU A 95 -13.15 12.43 -14.80
C GLU A 95 -12.82 12.61 -16.28
N LEU A 96 -13.29 13.69 -16.92
CA LEU A 96 -12.95 14.02 -18.31
C LEU A 96 -11.45 14.30 -18.48
N LEU A 97 -10.83 14.99 -17.53
CA LEU A 97 -9.38 15.20 -17.53
C LEU A 97 -8.61 13.88 -17.38
N MET A 98 -9.10 12.95 -16.56
CA MET A 98 -8.49 11.63 -16.40
C MET A 98 -8.60 10.76 -17.65
N ALA A 99 -9.66 10.94 -18.45
CA ALA A 99 -9.82 10.29 -19.74
C ALA A 99 -8.99 10.92 -20.88
N ALA A 100 -8.46 12.14 -20.68
CA ALA A 100 -7.64 12.81 -21.68
C ALA A 100 -6.34 12.04 -21.92
N ALA A 101 -5.97 11.84 -23.19
CA ALA A 101 -4.85 11.00 -23.58
C ALA A 101 -3.51 11.41 -22.94
N ASN A 102 -2.65 10.42 -22.72
CA ASN A 102 -1.29 10.54 -22.16
C ASN A 102 -1.21 10.91 -20.67
N ASN A 103 -2.32 10.82 -19.92
CA ASN A 103 -2.31 11.03 -18.47
C ASN A 103 -2.54 9.70 -17.74
N SER A 104 -1.47 8.92 -17.59
CA SER A 104 -1.53 7.65 -16.86
C SER A 104 -1.97 7.86 -15.41
N VAL A 105 -2.58 6.84 -14.82
CA VAL A 105 -3.13 6.90 -13.46
C VAL A 105 -2.33 6.00 -12.52
N ILE A 106 -1.92 6.54 -11.37
CA ILE A 106 -1.44 5.75 -10.24
C ILE A 106 -2.57 5.62 -9.22
N VAL A 107 -2.97 4.39 -8.93
CA VAL A 107 -3.82 4.07 -7.79
C VAL A 107 -2.92 3.71 -6.61
N TYR A 108 -2.89 4.56 -5.59
CA TYR A 108 -2.06 4.41 -4.41
C TYR A 108 -2.80 3.73 -3.26
N LEU A 109 -2.14 2.72 -2.68
CA LEU A 109 -2.63 1.78 -1.68
C LEU A 109 -1.69 1.85 -0.46
N HIS A 110 -2.12 2.51 0.61
CA HIS A 110 -1.25 2.89 1.72
C HIS A 110 -0.98 1.74 2.72
N GLY A 111 0.02 1.92 3.58
CA GLY A 111 0.35 0.99 4.68
C GLY A 111 -0.64 1.02 5.85
N ASN A 112 -0.29 0.36 6.95
CA ASN A 112 -1.09 0.46 8.18
C ASN A 112 -1.04 1.87 8.81
N SER A 113 -1.91 2.13 9.79
CA SER A 113 -2.07 3.40 10.51
C SER A 113 -2.39 4.63 9.65
N PHE A 114 -2.79 5.72 10.32
CA PHE A 114 -3.07 7.04 9.74
C PHE A 114 -4.05 6.96 8.56
N ASP A 115 -3.89 7.80 7.55
CA ASP A 115 -4.82 7.95 6.44
C ASP A 115 -4.11 8.66 5.26
N ARG A 116 -4.82 8.88 4.16
CA ARG A 116 -4.30 9.43 2.91
C ARG A 116 -3.63 10.78 3.07
N SER A 117 -3.87 11.51 4.16
CA SER A 117 -3.35 12.86 4.42
C SER A 117 -1.96 12.89 5.07
N GLN A 118 -1.40 11.74 5.43
CA GLN A 118 -0.10 11.69 6.09
C GLN A 118 1.01 12.30 5.19
N SER A 119 1.88 13.12 5.78
CA SER A 119 2.81 13.98 5.04
C SER A 119 3.78 13.26 4.10
N THR A 120 4.28 12.07 4.45
CA THR A 120 5.15 11.29 3.55
C THR A 120 4.36 10.73 2.37
N ARG A 121 3.10 10.34 2.58
CA ARG A 121 2.18 9.95 1.48
C ARG A 121 1.91 11.14 0.56
N CYS A 122 1.58 12.31 1.10
CA CYS A 122 1.41 13.55 0.33
C CYS A 122 2.67 13.93 -0.48
N GLY A 123 3.86 13.73 0.10
CA GLY A 123 5.14 13.92 -0.58
C GLY A 123 5.26 13.06 -1.84
N LEU A 124 4.91 11.78 -1.75
CA LEU A 124 4.87 10.88 -2.91
C LEU A 124 3.82 11.32 -3.93
N TYR A 125 2.62 11.74 -3.50
CA TYR A 125 1.58 12.19 -4.43
C TYR A 125 2.03 13.40 -5.24
N ASN A 126 2.71 14.35 -4.61
CA ASN A 126 3.28 15.52 -5.30
C ASN A 126 4.35 15.10 -6.32
N LEU A 127 5.23 14.15 -5.97
CA LEU A 127 6.22 13.62 -6.90
C LEU A 127 5.53 13.00 -8.14
N LEU A 128 4.51 12.18 -7.92
CA LEU A 128 3.78 11.50 -9.00
C LEU A 128 2.98 12.50 -9.87
N ALA A 129 2.32 13.49 -9.25
CA ALA A 129 1.63 14.56 -9.97
C ALA A 129 2.62 15.38 -10.84
N ASN A 130 3.80 15.70 -10.30
CA ASN A 130 4.86 16.39 -11.03
C ASN A 130 5.45 15.55 -12.18
N MET A 131 5.31 14.22 -12.11
CA MET A 131 5.69 13.32 -13.19
C MET A 131 4.63 13.16 -14.28
N GLY A 132 3.49 13.85 -14.16
CA GLY A 132 2.42 13.80 -15.15
C GLY A 132 1.33 12.76 -14.88
N PHE A 133 1.30 12.14 -13.69
CA PHE A 133 0.28 11.14 -13.36
C PHE A 133 -0.94 11.78 -12.70
N HIS A 134 -2.13 11.23 -12.99
CA HIS A 134 -3.23 11.33 -12.03
C HIS A 134 -2.92 10.42 -10.84
N VAL A 135 -3.18 10.89 -9.63
CA VAL A 135 -3.04 10.07 -8.42
C VAL A 135 -4.42 9.87 -7.81
N LEU A 136 -4.82 8.61 -7.68
CA LEU A 136 -6.01 8.18 -6.95
C LEU A 136 -5.55 7.52 -5.65
N ALA A 137 -5.84 8.14 -4.51
CA ALA A 137 -5.49 7.60 -3.19
C ALA A 137 -6.76 7.35 -2.38
N LEU A 138 -7.00 6.11 -1.95
CA LEU A 138 -8.10 5.81 -1.02
C LEU A 138 -7.60 5.73 0.43
N ASP A 139 -8.54 5.91 1.35
CA ASP A 139 -8.46 5.28 2.67
C ASP A 139 -9.31 4.01 2.68
N TYR A 140 -8.72 2.90 3.10
CA TYR A 140 -9.45 1.64 3.28
C TYR A 140 -10.61 1.79 4.25
N ARG A 141 -11.57 0.86 4.19
CA ARG A 141 -12.64 0.77 5.19
C ARG A 141 -12.07 0.79 6.62
N GLY A 142 -12.62 1.68 7.45
CA GLY A 142 -12.15 1.92 8.81
C GLY A 142 -10.93 2.85 8.97
N TYR A 143 -10.39 3.42 7.89
CA TYR A 143 -9.34 4.44 7.90
C TYR A 143 -9.88 5.81 7.48
N GLY A 144 -9.20 6.89 7.88
CA GLY A 144 -9.58 8.26 7.53
C GLY A 144 -11.06 8.55 7.83
N ASP A 145 -11.78 8.98 6.80
CA ASP A 145 -13.24 9.19 6.81
C ASP A 145 -14.04 8.09 6.06
N SER A 146 -13.41 6.93 5.81
CA SER A 146 -14.07 5.72 5.32
C SER A 146 -14.78 4.99 6.46
N ASN A 147 -15.99 4.46 6.20
CA ASN A 147 -16.72 3.67 7.20
C ASN A 147 -16.36 2.18 7.12
N GLY A 148 -16.96 1.38 8.01
CA GLY A 148 -16.74 -0.07 8.09
C GLY A 148 -15.56 -0.48 8.98
N SER A 149 -15.28 -1.78 9.02
CA SER A 149 -14.18 -2.36 9.79
C SER A 149 -13.18 -3.05 8.85
N PRO A 150 -11.86 -2.88 9.08
CA PRO A 150 -10.85 -3.46 8.21
C PRO A 150 -10.77 -4.97 8.38
N SER A 151 -10.63 -5.67 7.26
CA SER A 151 -10.25 -7.07 7.16
C SER A 151 -9.42 -7.23 5.90
N GLU A 152 -8.55 -8.25 5.81
CA GLU A 152 -7.71 -8.42 4.62
C GLU A 152 -8.54 -8.45 3.33
N ASN A 153 -9.57 -9.32 3.26
CA ASN A 153 -10.49 -9.38 2.13
C ASN A 153 -11.21 -8.05 1.89
N GLY A 154 -11.60 -7.34 2.95
CA GLY A 154 -12.24 -6.03 2.82
C GLY A 154 -11.34 -5.00 2.15
N LEU A 155 -10.06 -4.95 2.56
CA LEU A 155 -9.06 -4.04 1.98
C LEU A 155 -8.77 -4.40 0.51
N ILE A 156 -8.76 -5.70 0.16
CA ILE A 156 -8.62 -6.17 -1.22
C ILE A 156 -9.79 -5.71 -2.08
N GLU A 157 -11.04 -5.84 -1.59
CA GLU A 157 -12.21 -5.32 -2.30
C GLU A 157 -12.17 -3.79 -2.46
N ASP A 158 -11.73 -3.04 -1.45
CA ASP A 158 -11.58 -1.59 -1.53
C ASP A 158 -10.57 -1.19 -2.63
N ALA A 159 -9.44 -1.90 -2.71
CA ALA A 159 -8.43 -1.69 -3.75
C ALA A 159 -8.96 -2.02 -5.16
N LYS A 160 -9.75 -3.10 -5.29
CA LYS A 160 -10.41 -3.45 -6.55
C LYS A 160 -11.44 -2.39 -6.94
N GLU A 161 -12.15 -1.81 -5.99
CA GLU A 161 -13.18 -0.80 -6.25
C GLU A 161 -12.60 0.50 -6.80
N ILE A 162 -11.54 1.04 -6.18
CA ILE A 162 -10.88 2.23 -6.73
C ILE A 162 -10.24 1.96 -8.09
N PHE A 163 -9.77 0.74 -8.33
CA PHE A 163 -9.16 0.38 -9.60
C PHE A 163 -10.20 0.24 -10.71
N ARG A 164 -11.39 -0.33 -10.41
CA ARG A 164 -12.53 -0.31 -11.33
C ARG A 164 -12.97 1.13 -11.61
N TYR A 165 -13.04 1.98 -10.59
CA TYR A 165 -13.33 3.40 -10.76
C TYR A 165 -12.31 4.06 -11.70
N ALA A 166 -11.01 3.85 -11.48
CA ALA A 166 -9.96 4.35 -12.37
C ALA A 166 -10.19 3.86 -13.80
N ARG A 167 -10.40 2.54 -13.98
CA ARG A 167 -10.60 1.92 -15.29
C ARG A 167 -11.79 2.48 -16.06
N SER A 168 -12.91 2.74 -15.38
CA SER A 168 -14.11 3.31 -16.02
C SER A 168 -13.93 4.76 -16.48
N HIS A 169 -12.95 5.49 -15.94
CA HIS A 169 -12.81 6.94 -16.17
C HIS A 169 -11.43 7.36 -16.74
N SER A 170 -10.51 6.42 -16.99
CA SER A 170 -9.17 6.71 -17.53
C SER A 170 -9.09 6.64 -19.06
N GLY A 171 -10.21 6.38 -19.76
CA GLY A 171 -10.19 6.20 -21.21
C GLY A 171 -9.24 5.07 -21.62
N SER A 172 -8.28 5.37 -22.49
CA SER A 172 -7.23 4.42 -22.91
C SER A 172 -5.91 4.58 -22.15
N ASN A 173 -5.87 5.39 -21.09
CA ASN A 173 -4.64 5.62 -20.33
C ASN A 173 -4.28 4.39 -19.48
N ASP A 174 -2.97 4.17 -19.32
CA ASP A 174 -2.44 3.11 -18.47
C ASP A 174 -2.76 3.37 -16.99
N ILE A 175 -3.10 2.31 -16.25
CA ILE A 175 -3.39 2.35 -14.81
C ILE A 175 -2.42 1.45 -14.08
N TYR A 176 -1.67 2.02 -13.14
CA TYR A 176 -0.70 1.32 -12.31
C TYR A 176 -1.20 1.23 -10.87
N LEU A 177 -0.93 0.11 -10.21
CA LEU A 177 -1.14 -0.04 -8.77
C LEU A 177 0.18 0.27 -8.05
N TRP A 178 0.13 1.12 -7.02
CA TRP A 178 1.25 1.39 -6.12
C TRP A 178 0.85 1.01 -4.70
N GLY A 179 1.46 -0.04 -4.15
CA GLY A 179 1.30 -0.43 -2.76
C GLY A 179 2.48 0.02 -1.90
N HIS A 180 2.22 0.51 -0.69
CA HIS A 180 3.25 0.78 0.33
C HIS A 180 3.04 -0.10 1.57
N SER A 181 4.09 -0.76 2.06
CA SER A 181 4.05 -1.58 3.27
C SER A 181 2.91 -2.61 3.22
N MET A 182 1.95 -2.61 4.15
CA MET A 182 0.72 -3.43 4.07
C MET A 182 0.00 -3.32 2.72
N GLY A 183 -0.05 -2.13 2.12
CA GLY A 183 -0.68 -1.89 0.83
C GLY A 183 -0.04 -2.69 -0.32
N THR A 184 1.20 -3.18 -0.17
CA THR A 184 1.85 -4.06 -1.17
C THR A 184 1.18 -5.43 -1.27
N ALA A 185 0.79 -6.02 -0.13
CA ALA A 185 0.06 -7.28 -0.09
C ALA A 185 -1.34 -7.13 -0.72
N ILE A 186 -2.00 -6.01 -0.42
CA ILE A 186 -3.31 -5.66 -0.97
C ILE A 186 -3.24 -5.40 -2.48
N ALA A 187 -2.26 -4.61 -2.93
CA ALA A 187 -2.02 -4.31 -4.34
C ALA A 187 -1.73 -5.58 -5.15
N THR A 188 -0.93 -6.49 -4.58
CA THR A 188 -0.58 -7.77 -5.22
C THR A 188 -1.79 -8.68 -5.32
N ALA A 189 -2.63 -8.75 -4.29
CA ALA A 189 -3.88 -9.52 -4.33
C ALA A 189 -4.84 -8.99 -5.41
N ALA A 190 -5.06 -7.68 -5.46
CA ALA A 190 -5.89 -7.06 -6.49
C ALA A 190 -5.30 -7.30 -7.90
N ALA A 191 -3.99 -7.11 -8.08
CA ALA A 191 -3.31 -7.35 -9.35
C ALA A 191 -3.42 -8.81 -9.82
N MET A 192 -3.31 -9.77 -8.89
CA MET A 192 -3.51 -11.20 -9.17
C MET A 192 -4.92 -11.47 -9.68
N GLU A 193 -5.95 -11.03 -8.96
CA GLU A 193 -7.34 -11.28 -9.37
C GLU A 193 -7.70 -10.64 -10.71
N PHE A 194 -7.14 -9.47 -11.00
CA PHE A 194 -7.29 -8.83 -12.32
C PHE A 194 -6.52 -9.57 -13.41
N SER A 195 -5.33 -10.12 -13.10
CA SER A 195 -4.56 -10.96 -14.02
C SER A 195 -5.30 -12.25 -14.36
N GLU A 196 -5.85 -12.94 -13.36
CA GLU A 196 -6.67 -14.16 -13.54
C GLU A 196 -7.92 -13.92 -14.41
N LYS A 197 -8.42 -12.68 -14.46
CA LYS A 197 -9.53 -12.24 -15.33
C LYS A 197 -9.08 -11.71 -16.70
N GLY A 198 -7.80 -11.78 -17.02
CA GLY A 198 -7.23 -11.29 -18.28
C GLY A 198 -7.22 -9.75 -18.41
N LEU A 199 -7.38 -9.03 -17.30
CA LEU A 199 -7.44 -7.56 -17.28
C LEU A 199 -6.46 -6.97 -16.26
N PRO A 200 -5.16 -7.32 -16.29
CA PRO A 200 -4.18 -6.85 -15.30
C PRO A 200 -4.02 -5.31 -15.32
N PRO A 201 -3.49 -4.70 -14.25
CA PRO A 201 -2.96 -3.33 -14.33
C PRO A 201 -1.82 -3.24 -15.35
N ALA A 202 -1.48 -2.02 -15.79
CA ALA A 202 -0.36 -1.79 -16.70
C ALA A 202 0.98 -2.17 -16.04
N GLY A 203 1.10 -1.95 -14.72
CA GLY A 203 2.20 -2.39 -13.90
C GLY A 203 1.88 -2.32 -12.41
N LEU A 204 2.65 -3.04 -11.60
CA LEU A 204 2.53 -3.12 -10.15
C LEU A 204 3.82 -2.59 -9.50
N ILE A 205 3.70 -1.55 -8.67
CA ILE A 205 4.80 -0.96 -7.91
C ILE A 205 4.61 -1.29 -6.43
N LEU A 206 5.60 -1.92 -5.83
CA LEU A 206 5.60 -2.38 -4.44
C LEU A 206 6.71 -1.67 -3.67
N GLU A 207 6.34 -0.75 -2.79
CA GLU A 207 7.27 0.01 -1.95
C GLU A 207 7.32 -0.57 -0.53
N SER A 208 8.52 -0.93 -0.07
CA SER A 208 8.77 -1.62 1.19
C SER A 208 7.88 -2.87 1.42
N PRO A 209 7.79 -3.80 0.46
CA PRO A 209 6.93 -4.98 0.61
C PRO A 209 7.53 -6.01 1.57
N PHE A 210 6.68 -6.96 1.95
CA PHE A 210 7.07 -8.19 2.61
C PHE A 210 6.52 -9.39 1.83
N ASN A 211 7.13 -10.55 2.00
CA ASN A 211 6.65 -11.77 1.34
C ASN A 211 5.37 -12.28 1.98
N ASN A 212 5.30 -12.41 3.31
CA ASN A 212 4.10 -12.84 4.05
C ASN A 212 4.04 -12.16 5.43
N LEU A 213 2.83 -11.98 5.99
CA LEU A 213 2.68 -11.40 7.33
C LEU A 213 3.26 -12.30 8.43
N SER A 214 3.22 -13.62 8.24
CA SER A 214 3.89 -14.57 9.13
C SER A 214 5.40 -14.33 9.23
N ASP A 215 6.05 -13.98 8.13
CA ASP A 215 7.46 -13.62 8.11
C ASP A 215 7.71 -12.26 8.79
N VAL A 216 6.83 -11.27 8.60
CA VAL A 216 6.91 -10.00 9.33
C VAL A 216 6.82 -10.21 10.84
N VAL A 217 5.82 -10.95 11.31
CA VAL A 217 5.61 -11.23 12.74
C VAL A 217 6.78 -12.03 13.32
N THR A 218 7.24 -13.06 12.61
CA THR A 218 8.37 -13.88 13.08
C THR A 218 9.69 -13.12 13.04
N HIS A 219 9.92 -12.18 12.11
CA HIS A 219 11.14 -11.36 12.02
C HIS A 219 11.12 -10.12 12.91
N HIS A 220 9.97 -9.78 13.51
CA HIS A 220 9.86 -8.67 14.46
C HIS A 220 10.76 -8.87 15.69
N PRO A 221 11.45 -7.83 16.22
CA PRO A 221 12.27 -7.95 17.43
C PRO A 221 11.53 -8.53 18.65
N TYR A 222 10.24 -8.20 18.82
CA TYR A 222 9.36 -8.81 19.84
C TYR A 222 9.29 -10.35 19.75
N ALA A 223 9.53 -10.96 18.59
CA ALA A 223 9.51 -12.40 18.43
C ALA A 223 10.83 -13.08 18.86
N ILE A 224 11.94 -12.35 19.00
CA ILE A 224 13.28 -12.92 19.24
C ILE A 224 13.29 -13.93 20.41
N PRO A 225 12.74 -13.61 21.60
CA PRO A 225 12.72 -14.54 22.74
C PRO A 225 11.77 -15.71 22.60
N PHE A 226 10.94 -15.75 21.55
CA PHE A 226 9.98 -16.84 21.31
C PHE A 226 10.38 -17.73 20.13
N ARG A 227 11.28 -17.27 19.23
CA ARG A 227 11.72 -18.00 18.03
C ARG A 227 12.33 -19.38 18.31
N TRP A 228 12.91 -19.58 19.49
CA TRP A 228 13.54 -20.84 19.89
C TRP A 228 12.51 -21.90 20.33
N LEU A 229 11.25 -21.50 20.58
CA LEU A 229 10.19 -22.42 20.96
C LEU A 229 9.68 -23.17 19.71
N PRO A 230 9.70 -24.52 19.69
CA PRO A 230 9.31 -25.30 18.50
C PRO A 230 7.90 -25.02 17.97
N TRP A 231 6.97 -24.67 18.86
CA TRP A 231 5.58 -24.38 18.53
C TRP A 231 5.31 -22.93 18.13
N PHE A 232 6.27 -22.00 18.32
CA PHE A 232 6.00 -20.57 18.12
C PHE A 232 5.60 -20.23 16.69
N LYS A 233 6.29 -20.79 15.69
CA LYS A 233 5.97 -20.56 14.27
C LYS A 233 4.57 -21.07 13.94
N ASN A 234 4.22 -22.28 14.40
CA ASN A 234 2.88 -22.85 14.17
C ASN A 234 1.80 -22.02 14.88
N MET A 235 2.05 -21.59 16.11
CA MET A 235 1.14 -20.69 16.83
C MET A 235 0.90 -19.37 16.08
N VAL A 236 1.94 -18.75 15.53
CA VAL A 236 1.80 -17.53 14.71
C VAL A 236 0.98 -17.81 13.45
N LEU A 237 1.28 -18.89 12.73
CA LEU A 237 0.54 -19.28 11.52
C LEU A 237 -0.93 -19.55 11.82
N GLU A 238 -1.23 -20.35 12.84
CA GLU A 238 -2.59 -20.67 13.29
C GLU A 238 -3.36 -19.44 13.77
N SER A 239 -2.71 -18.51 14.49
CA SER A 239 -3.38 -17.28 14.90
C SER A 239 -3.64 -16.33 13.74
N LEU A 240 -2.72 -16.22 12.78
CA LEU A 240 -2.92 -15.43 11.56
C LEU A 240 -4.04 -16.01 10.69
N ASP A 241 -4.04 -17.32 10.46
CA ASP A 241 -5.08 -18.04 9.72
C ASP A 241 -6.46 -17.86 10.38
N ARG A 242 -6.56 -18.10 11.69
CA ARG A 242 -7.81 -17.87 12.46
C ARG A 242 -8.26 -16.41 12.47
N SER A 243 -7.34 -15.47 12.29
CA SER A 243 -7.66 -14.04 12.18
C SER A 243 -8.01 -13.60 10.75
N GLY A 244 -7.82 -14.45 9.74
CA GLY A 244 -7.98 -14.08 8.33
C GLY A 244 -6.97 -13.01 7.87
N LEU A 245 -5.74 -13.06 8.39
CA LEU A 245 -4.62 -12.18 8.03
C LEU A 245 -3.45 -13.02 7.51
N ASP A 246 -3.58 -13.62 6.33
CA ASP A 246 -2.49 -14.39 5.75
C ASP A 246 -1.43 -13.47 5.10
N MET A 247 -1.90 -12.40 4.44
CA MET A 247 -1.14 -11.58 3.49
C MET A 247 -0.17 -12.41 2.65
N ASN A 248 -0.67 -13.50 2.06
CA ASN A 248 0.11 -14.53 1.36
C ASN A 248 0.68 -14.02 0.01
N THR A 249 1.60 -13.05 0.09
CA THR A 249 2.01 -12.21 -1.05
C THR A 249 3.00 -12.95 -1.94
N ASP A 250 3.81 -13.85 -1.38
CA ASP A 250 4.70 -14.70 -2.17
C ASP A 250 3.97 -15.72 -3.05
N TYR A 251 2.80 -16.22 -2.63
CA TYR A 251 1.91 -16.97 -3.51
C TYR A 251 1.24 -16.05 -4.55
N ARG A 252 0.62 -14.94 -4.11
CA ARG A 252 -0.16 -14.06 -4.99
C ARG A 252 0.68 -13.46 -6.12
N ILE A 253 1.92 -13.08 -5.84
CA ILE A 253 2.83 -12.49 -6.84
C ILE A 253 3.16 -13.47 -7.98
N THR A 254 3.12 -14.79 -7.72
CA THR A 254 3.36 -15.83 -8.75
C THR A 254 2.31 -15.87 -9.85
N LYS A 255 1.20 -15.15 -9.67
CA LYS A 255 0.04 -15.09 -10.57
C LYS A 255 -0.20 -13.70 -11.17
N VAL A 256 0.68 -12.74 -10.89
CA VAL A 256 0.57 -11.38 -11.45
C VAL A 256 1.18 -11.35 -12.86
N ASP A 257 0.40 -10.94 -13.86
CA ASP A 257 0.85 -10.98 -15.26
C ASP A 257 1.51 -9.68 -15.73
N CYS A 258 1.24 -8.54 -15.07
CA CYS A 258 1.89 -7.26 -15.39
C CYS A 258 3.36 -7.20 -14.92
N PRO A 259 4.19 -6.29 -15.44
CA PRO A 259 5.52 -6.03 -14.88
C PRO A 259 5.42 -5.54 -13.43
N ILE A 260 6.40 -5.93 -12.62
CA ILE A 260 6.46 -5.64 -11.19
C ILE A 260 7.74 -4.87 -10.89
N LEU A 261 7.63 -3.76 -10.17
CA LEU A 261 8.76 -3.01 -9.61
C LEU A 261 8.69 -3.06 -8.08
N ILE A 262 9.72 -3.61 -7.46
CA ILE A 262 9.91 -3.56 -6.01
C ILE A 262 10.92 -2.46 -5.69
N LEU A 263 10.55 -1.57 -4.77
CA LEU A 263 11.38 -0.50 -4.22
C LEU A 263 11.59 -0.78 -2.74
N HIS A 264 12.84 -0.86 -2.27
CA HIS A 264 13.13 -1.13 -0.86
C HIS A 264 14.38 -0.42 -0.38
N ALA A 265 14.33 0.19 0.81
CA ALA A 265 15.49 0.83 1.42
C ALA A 265 16.21 -0.16 2.35
N GLU A 266 17.53 -0.25 2.27
CA GLU A 266 18.33 -1.17 3.11
C GLU A 266 18.21 -0.85 4.61
N ASP A 267 17.93 0.40 4.97
CA ASP A 267 17.75 0.90 6.33
C ASP A 267 16.28 0.88 6.83
N ASP A 268 15.42 0.11 6.16
CA ASP A 268 14.05 -0.14 6.61
C ASP A 268 14.04 -0.99 7.90
N HIS A 269 13.83 -0.30 9.03
CA HIS A 269 13.78 -0.90 10.36
C HIS A 269 12.41 -1.54 10.71
N ILE A 270 11.40 -1.38 9.85
CA ILE A 270 10.06 -1.96 10.06
C ILE A 270 9.94 -3.28 9.29
N ILE A 271 10.31 -3.27 8.01
CA ILE A 271 10.26 -4.44 7.12
C ILE A 271 11.68 -4.73 6.62
N PRO A 272 12.36 -5.76 7.16
CA PRO A 272 13.71 -6.10 6.75
C PRO A 272 13.77 -6.40 5.24
N LEU A 273 14.79 -5.86 4.55
CA LEU A 273 15.02 -6.04 3.11
C LEU A 273 14.98 -7.50 2.65
N GLN A 274 15.38 -8.43 3.53
CA GLN A 274 15.36 -9.87 3.25
C GLN A 274 13.94 -10.36 2.87
N LEU A 275 12.88 -9.76 3.42
CA LEU A 275 11.50 -10.14 3.09
C LEU A 275 11.10 -9.71 1.67
N ALA A 276 11.54 -8.53 1.23
CA ALA A 276 11.36 -8.09 -0.16
C ALA A 276 12.19 -8.92 -1.15
N ARG A 277 13.41 -9.33 -0.77
CA ARG A 277 14.23 -10.26 -1.56
C ARG A 277 13.53 -11.62 -1.72
N LYS A 278 12.98 -12.20 -0.64
CA LYS A 278 12.17 -13.43 -0.72
C LYS A 278 10.98 -13.28 -1.66
N LEU A 279 10.25 -12.16 -1.58
CA LEU A 279 9.12 -11.88 -2.46
C LEU A 279 9.56 -11.82 -3.93
N ARG A 280 10.66 -11.13 -4.22
CA ARG A 280 11.28 -11.10 -5.55
C ARG A 280 11.63 -12.50 -6.03
N ASP A 281 12.25 -13.32 -5.17
CA ASP A 281 12.67 -14.68 -5.51
C ASP A 281 11.47 -15.57 -5.88
N SER A 282 10.34 -15.47 -5.17
CA SER A 282 9.10 -16.17 -5.52
C SER A 282 8.56 -15.76 -6.89
N ALA A 283 8.58 -14.45 -7.21
CA ALA A 283 8.20 -13.95 -8.52
C ALA A 283 9.14 -14.46 -9.63
N VAL A 284 10.46 -14.46 -9.41
CA VAL A 284 11.45 -14.99 -10.36
C VAL A 284 11.27 -16.49 -10.59
N ALA A 285 11.08 -17.27 -9.52
CA ALA A 285 10.83 -18.71 -9.59
C ALA A 285 9.58 -19.04 -10.44
N ALA A 286 8.56 -18.19 -10.35
CA ALA A 286 7.35 -18.26 -11.17
C ALA A 286 7.47 -17.59 -12.56
N LYS A 287 8.68 -17.19 -12.99
CA LYS A 287 8.99 -16.53 -14.27
C LYS A 287 8.21 -15.22 -14.48
N ARG A 288 7.91 -14.50 -13.40
CA ARG A 288 7.24 -13.21 -13.44
C ARG A 288 8.23 -12.11 -13.78
N ASP A 289 7.74 -11.06 -14.43
CA ASP A 289 8.56 -9.94 -14.89
C ASP A 289 8.79 -8.93 -13.75
N VAL A 290 9.75 -9.23 -12.88
CA VAL A 290 10.02 -8.45 -11.66
C VAL A 290 11.39 -7.76 -11.69
N THR A 291 11.42 -6.50 -11.25
CA THR A 291 12.65 -5.75 -10.99
C THR A 291 12.67 -5.34 -9.51
N LEU A 292 13.76 -5.64 -8.80
CA LEU A 292 14.01 -5.13 -7.44
C LEU A 292 15.03 -4.00 -7.50
N LYS A 293 14.68 -2.85 -6.94
CA LYS A 293 15.57 -1.71 -6.75
C LYS A 293 15.76 -1.45 -5.27
N GLU A 294 16.98 -1.72 -4.83
CA GLU A 294 17.44 -1.45 -3.46
C GLU A 294 18.07 -0.04 -3.40
N PHE A 295 17.79 0.66 -2.30
CA PHE A 295 18.38 1.96 -1.97
C PHE A 295 19.31 1.79 -0.77
N ASP A 296 20.56 2.25 -0.94
CA ASP A 296 21.63 2.12 0.04
C ASP A 296 21.25 2.71 1.41
N ALA A 297 21.65 2.02 2.48
CA ALA A 297 21.35 2.43 3.86
C ALA A 297 21.83 3.85 4.19
N SER A 298 22.90 4.34 3.56
CA SER A 298 23.45 5.68 3.77
C SER A 298 22.50 6.79 3.33
N ARG A 299 21.43 6.46 2.59
CA ARG A 299 20.43 7.42 2.08
C ARG A 299 19.38 7.79 3.13
N ASN A 300 19.30 7.08 4.26
CA ASN A 300 18.38 7.33 5.36
C ASN A 300 16.89 7.42 4.93
N PHE A 301 16.47 6.52 4.03
CA PHE A 301 15.09 6.52 3.55
C PHE A 301 14.14 5.76 4.48
N HIS A 302 14.67 4.86 5.31
CA HIS A 302 13.90 4.06 6.25
C HIS A 302 12.67 3.42 5.56
N HIS A 303 11.56 3.31 6.28
CA HIS A 303 10.35 2.67 5.78
C HIS A 303 9.46 3.55 4.88
N LYS A 304 9.67 4.87 4.80
CA LYS A 304 8.66 5.81 4.28
C LYS A 304 9.19 6.96 3.40
N PHE A 305 10.51 7.07 3.21
CA PHE A 305 11.11 8.24 2.56
C PHE A 305 11.76 7.93 1.20
N ILE A 306 11.47 6.78 0.57
CA ILE A 306 11.97 6.47 -0.79
C ILE A 306 11.54 7.55 -1.80
N TYR A 307 10.39 8.21 -1.60
CA TYR A 307 9.93 9.31 -2.44
C TYR A 307 10.91 10.51 -2.50
N LEU A 308 11.87 10.60 -1.57
CA LEU A 308 12.93 11.62 -1.58
C LEU A 308 14.13 11.24 -2.45
N ALA A 309 14.17 10.03 -3.03
CA ALA A 309 15.26 9.62 -3.90
C ALA A 309 15.25 10.40 -5.23
N GLU A 310 16.30 11.17 -5.48
CA GLU A 310 16.49 11.97 -6.70
C GLU A 310 16.38 11.12 -7.98
N GLU A 311 16.79 9.85 -7.92
CA GLU A 311 16.73 8.92 -9.03
C GLU A 311 15.35 8.28 -9.25
N LEU A 312 14.40 8.41 -8.30
CA LEU A 312 13.10 7.74 -8.36
C LEU A 312 12.31 8.09 -9.63
N PRO A 313 12.20 9.36 -10.07
CA PRO A 313 11.51 9.68 -11.32
C PRO A 313 12.11 8.97 -12.54
N ARG A 314 13.43 8.78 -12.58
CA ARG A 314 14.10 8.06 -13.67
C ARG A 314 13.81 6.55 -13.60
N ILE A 315 13.79 5.97 -12.41
CA ILE A 315 13.43 4.55 -12.20
C ILE A 315 12.00 4.30 -12.68
N LEU A 316 11.07 5.16 -12.27
CA LEU A 316 9.65 5.06 -12.63
C LEU A 316 9.43 5.21 -14.13
N ARG A 317 10.07 6.19 -14.80
CA ARG A 317 9.98 6.33 -16.27
C ARG A 317 10.41 5.06 -17.01
N ARG A 318 11.56 4.47 -16.62
CA ARG A 318 12.04 3.21 -17.22
C ARG A 318 11.07 2.04 -16.99
N PHE A 319 10.45 2.00 -15.81
CA PHE A 319 9.45 0.99 -15.52
C PHE A 319 8.19 1.17 -16.38
N MET A 320 7.71 2.39 -16.57
CA MET A 320 6.56 2.67 -17.45
C MET A 320 6.87 2.31 -18.91
N GLU A 321 8.06 2.69 -19.43
CA GLU A 321 8.50 2.29 -20.78
C GLU A 321 8.49 0.76 -20.95
N LYS A 322 8.97 0.02 -19.95
CA LYS A 322 8.93 -1.44 -19.93
C LYS A 322 7.49 -1.97 -19.97
N CYS A 323 6.57 -1.37 -19.22
CA CYS A 323 5.15 -1.73 -19.22
C CYS A 323 4.49 -1.51 -20.59
N THR A 324 4.66 -0.32 -21.18
CA THR A 324 4.15 -0.01 -22.52
C THR A 324 4.72 -0.95 -23.58
N MET A 325 6.00 -1.30 -23.50
CA MET A 325 6.62 -2.24 -24.45
C MET A 325 6.09 -3.66 -24.33
N LYS A 326 5.77 -4.13 -23.11
CA LYS A 326 5.15 -5.44 -22.90
C LYS A 326 3.73 -5.48 -23.45
N ALA A 327 2.93 -4.43 -23.21
CA ALA A 327 1.58 -4.32 -23.78
C ALA A 327 1.60 -4.36 -25.31
N LYS A 328 2.52 -3.63 -25.95
CA LYS A 328 2.71 -3.65 -27.41
C LYS A 328 3.12 -5.02 -27.96
N LYS A 329 3.85 -5.83 -27.19
CA LYS A 329 4.22 -7.21 -27.59
C LYS A 329 3.06 -8.19 -27.46
N ALA A 330 2.14 -7.99 -26.51
CA ALA A 330 0.97 -8.84 -26.33
C ALA A 330 -0.11 -8.64 -27.41
N LEU A 331 -0.08 -7.49 -28.10
CA LEU A 331 -0.98 -7.17 -29.22
C LEU A 331 -0.47 -7.66 -30.60
N LYS A 332 0.76 -8.18 -30.67
CA LYS A 332 1.38 -8.70 -31.89
C LYS A 332 1.26 -10.21 -31.96
#